data_AF-A0A7S3XPQ0-F1
#
_entry.id   AF-A0A7S3XPQ0-F1
#
_cell.length_a   1.000
_cell.length_b   1.000
_cell.length_c   1.000
_cell.angle_alpha   90.00
_cell.angle_beta   90.00
_cell.angle_gamma   90.00
#
_symmetry.space_group_name_H-M   'P 1'
#
loop_
_entity.id
_entity.type
_entity.pdbx_description
1 polymer ?
#
loop_
_entity_poly.entity_id
_entity_poly.type
_entity_poly.pdbx_seq_one_letter_code
_entity_poly.pdbx_strand_id
1 'polypeptide(L)'
;YAEAAVQFGYVTLFMAAFPLAPLLAWFANYIQMGVDARKLLFESRRAFPSGAQDIGTWHSIFDILAVFSVVTNFGIVVFTSQRLPHMGVNPTNMVWAFLIGQYFVFTGMKFFQYVVESVPFEVTVQIKRSAHITDKLIRLVPDDAGDLNFDYALDMEDDEVQRRNSNVWAADDGAITGLLLR
;
A
#
# COMPACT_ATOMS: atom_id res chain seq x y z
N TYR A 1 -7.52 6.71 -7.63
CA TYR A 1 -7.28 6.22 -6.25
C TYR A 1 -8.24 6.78 -5.22
N ALA A 2 -8.54 8.09 -5.20
CA ALA A 2 -9.46 8.67 -4.21
C ALA A 2 -10.82 7.95 -4.12
N GLU A 3 -11.46 7.67 -5.25
CA GLU A 3 -12.73 6.92 -5.30
C GLU A 3 -12.62 5.52 -4.67
N ALA A 4 -11.59 4.76 -5.04
CA ALA A 4 -11.30 3.45 -4.48
C ALA A 4 -11.00 3.51 -2.97
N ALA A 5 -10.28 4.54 -2.50
CA ALA A 5 -10.00 4.76 -1.08
C ALA A 5 -11.28 5.03 -0.29
N VAL A 6 -12.18 5.87 -0.81
CA VAL A 6 -13.48 6.15 -0.19
C VAL A 6 -14.35 4.90 -0.14
N GLN A 7 -14.43 4.16 -1.25
CA GLN A 7 -15.18 2.90 -1.31
C GLN A 7 -14.63 1.86 -0.34
N PHE A 8 -13.31 1.68 -0.29
CA PHE A 8 -12.65 0.81 0.68
C PHE A 8 -12.95 1.23 2.12
N GLY A 9 -12.91 2.54 2.41
CA GLY A 9 -13.27 3.09 3.72
C GLY A 9 -14.69 2.72 4.12
N TYR A 10 -15.69 2.90 3.25
CA TYR A 10 -17.07 2.53 3.54
C TYR A 10 -17.25 1.04 3.80
N VAL A 11 -16.60 0.20 2.99
CA VAL A 11 -16.70 -1.26 3.13
C VAL A 11 -16.07 -1.74 4.43
N THR A 12 -14.88 -1.23 4.75
CA THR A 12 -14.11 -1.71 5.89
C THR A 12 -14.61 -1.13 7.21
N LEU A 13 -14.80 0.18 7.33
CA LEU A 13 -15.15 0.84 8.60
C LEU A 13 -16.51 0.39 9.17
N PHE A 14 -17.46 0.03 8.30
CA PHE A 14 -18.86 -0.23 8.66
C PHE A 14 -19.34 -1.65 8.34
N MET A 15 -18.43 -2.58 8.11
CA MET A 15 -18.77 -3.96 7.76
C MET A 15 -19.66 -4.64 8.81
N ALA A 16 -19.37 -4.41 10.10
CA ALA A 16 -20.14 -4.97 11.22
C ALA A 16 -21.58 -4.43 11.28
N ALA A 17 -21.82 -3.21 10.79
CA ALA A 17 -23.14 -2.59 10.75
C ALA A 17 -23.91 -2.97 9.48
N PHE A 18 -23.23 -3.08 8.34
CA PHE A 18 -23.84 -3.41 7.05
C PHE A 18 -23.05 -4.51 6.30
N PRO A 19 -23.36 -5.79 6.54
CA PRO A 19 -22.58 -6.91 6.00
C PRO A 19 -22.71 -7.08 4.47
N LEU A 20 -23.66 -6.40 3.82
CA LEU A 20 -23.87 -6.45 2.37
C LEU A 20 -23.01 -5.41 1.61
N ALA A 21 -22.30 -4.51 2.33
CA ALA A 21 -21.41 -3.51 1.73
C ALA A 21 -20.35 -4.11 0.77
N PRO A 22 -19.65 -5.22 1.12
CA PRO A 22 -18.62 -5.80 0.26
C PRO A 22 -19.18 -6.29 -1.08
N LEU A 23 -20.40 -6.86 -1.07
CA LEU A 23 -21.06 -7.33 -2.29
C LEU A 23 -21.38 -6.16 -3.23
N LEU A 24 -21.92 -5.07 -2.69
CA LEU A 24 -22.20 -3.86 -3.48
C LEU A 24 -20.91 -3.24 -4.03
N ALA A 25 -19.84 -3.23 -3.24
CA ALA A 25 -18.55 -2.74 -3.69
C ALA A 25 -17.97 -3.60 -4.82
N TRP A 26 -18.15 -4.92 -4.78
CA TRP A 26 -17.73 -5.80 -5.86
C TRP A 26 -18.46 -5.49 -7.18
N PHE A 27 -19.78 -5.30 -7.15
CA PHE A 27 -20.55 -4.89 -8.33
C PHE A 27 -20.15 -3.50 -8.83
N ALA A 28 -19.95 -2.55 -7.92
CA ALA A 28 -19.50 -1.21 -8.28
C ALA A 28 -18.12 -1.24 -8.96
N ASN A 29 -17.17 -2.01 -8.42
CA ASN A 29 -15.84 -2.20 -9.01
C ASN A 29 -15.92 -2.80 -10.42
N TYR A 30 -16.79 -3.78 -10.63
CA TYR A 30 -16.97 -4.40 -11.94
C TYR A 30 -17.46 -3.39 -13.00
N ILE A 31 -18.44 -2.56 -12.65
CA ILE A 31 -18.93 -1.50 -13.55
C ILE A 31 -17.85 -0.44 -13.76
N GLN A 32 -17.18 -0.02 -12.69
CA GLN A 32 -16.17 1.03 -12.71
C GLN A 32 -15.01 0.70 -13.64
N MET A 33 -14.55 -0.56 -13.67
CA MET A 33 -13.51 -0.99 -14.62
C MET A 33 -13.87 -0.69 -16.07
N GLY A 34 -15.14 -0.90 -16.46
CA GLY A 34 -15.62 -0.58 -17.81
C GLY A 34 -15.70 0.93 -18.07
N VAL A 35 -16.14 1.70 -17.08
CA VAL A 35 -16.21 3.17 -17.16
C VAL A 35 -14.81 3.78 -17.26
N ASP A 36 -13.87 3.35 -16.43
CA ASP A 36 -12.49 3.82 -16.43
C ASP A 36 -11.78 3.48 -17.76
N ALA A 37 -11.99 2.27 -18.29
CA ALA A 37 -11.46 1.89 -19.60
C ALA A 37 -12.01 2.79 -20.72
N ARG A 38 -13.33 3.04 -20.74
CA ARG A 38 -13.96 3.93 -21.72
C ARG A 38 -13.41 5.36 -21.61
N LYS A 39 -13.27 5.86 -20.38
CA LYS A 39 -12.75 7.20 -20.10
C LYS A 39 -11.32 7.38 -20.59
N LEU A 40 -10.46 6.38 -20.41
CA LEU A 40 -9.08 6.40 -20.92
C LEU A 40 -9.00 6.32 -22.45
N LEU A 41 -9.91 5.59 -23.09
CA LEU A 41 -9.90 5.40 -24.54
C LEU A 41 -10.55 6.55 -25.33
N PHE A 42 -11.64 7.11 -24.83
CA PHE A 42 -12.48 8.04 -25.59
C PHE A 42 -12.56 9.46 -25.02
N GLU A 43 -12.33 9.65 -23.72
CA GLU A 43 -12.58 10.93 -23.04
C GLU A 43 -11.30 11.63 -22.58
N SER A 44 -10.19 10.90 -22.50
CA SER A 44 -8.90 11.40 -22.01
C SER A 44 -7.89 11.52 -23.14
N ARG A 45 -7.04 12.56 -23.09
CA ARG A 45 -5.84 12.62 -23.94
C ARG A 45 -4.81 11.61 -23.43
N ARG A 46 -3.98 11.07 -24.34
CA ARG A 46 -2.91 10.14 -23.98
C ARG A 46 -1.96 10.79 -22.96
N ALA A 47 -1.90 10.21 -21.76
CA ALA A 47 -0.94 10.63 -20.74
C ALA A 47 0.49 10.24 -21.15
N PHE A 48 1.46 11.06 -20.75
CA PHE A 48 2.86 10.71 -20.89
C PHE A 48 3.21 9.57 -19.92
N PRO A 49 3.93 8.54 -20.36
CA PRO A 49 4.31 7.44 -19.49
C PRO A 49 5.27 7.95 -18.41
N SER A 50 4.87 7.81 -17.16
CA SER A 50 5.72 8.06 -15.99
C SER A 50 6.05 6.72 -15.35
N GLY A 51 7.32 6.50 -15.00
CA GLY A 51 7.69 5.36 -14.17
C GLY A 51 7.07 5.50 -12.78
N ALA A 52 6.58 4.39 -12.22
CA ALA A 52 6.14 4.29 -10.84
C ALA A 52 6.55 2.91 -10.32
N GLN A 53 7.24 2.89 -9.19
CA GLN A 53 7.65 1.64 -8.51
C GLN A 53 6.52 1.10 -7.62
N ASP A 54 5.70 1.99 -7.08
CA ASP A 54 4.63 1.71 -6.13
C ASP A 54 3.41 2.62 -6.34
N ILE A 55 2.38 2.39 -5.53
CA ILE A 55 1.17 3.25 -5.50
C ILE A 55 1.38 4.56 -4.70
N GLY A 56 2.56 4.73 -4.09
CA GLY A 56 2.94 5.87 -3.27
C GLY A 56 2.10 6.05 -2.00
N THR A 57 1.86 7.31 -1.63
CA THR A 57 1.15 7.72 -0.39
C THR A 57 -0.22 7.08 -0.20
N TRP A 58 -0.86 6.62 -1.28
CA TRP A 58 -2.14 5.90 -1.20
C TRP A 58 -2.03 4.64 -0.36
N HIS A 59 -0.88 3.95 -0.36
CA HIS A 59 -0.65 2.80 0.52
C HIS A 59 -0.85 3.17 1.99
N SER A 60 -0.20 4.25 2.44
CA SER A 60 -0.32 4.75 3.82
C SER A 60 -1.76 5.13 4.17
N ILE A 61 -2.52 5.65 3.21
CA ILE A 61 -3.94 5.96 3.42
C ILE A 61 -4.75 4.67 3.64
N PHE A 62 -4.53 3.63 2.84
CA PHE A 62 -5.20 2.35 3.01
C PHE A 62 -4.82 1.68 4.35
N ASP A 63 -3.56 1.76 4.77
CA ASP A 63 -3.11 1.26 6.07
C ASP A 63 -3.82 1.98 7.23
N ILE A 64 -3.91 3.31 7.17
CA ILE A 64 -4.61 4.11 8.17
C ILE A 64 -6.10 3.73 8.23
N LEU A 65 -6.76 3.58 7.07
CA LEU A 65 -8.15 3.13 7.00
C LEU A 65 -8.34 1.73 7.58
N ALA A 66 -7.40 0.80 7.34
CA ALA A 66 -7.44 -0.54 7.92
C ALA A 66 -7.30 -0.52 9.44
N VAL A 67 -6.44 0.34 9.99
CA VAL A 67 -6.30 0.53 11.44
C VAL A 67 -7.60 1.06 12.04
N PHE A 68 -8.19 2.10 11.43
CA PHE A 68 -9.47 2.65 11.90
C PHE A 68 -10.61 1.64 11.81
N SER A 69 -10.64 0.81 10.76
CA SER A 69 -11.62 -0.25 10.57
C SER A 69 -11.66 -1.23 11.75
N VAL A 70 -10.50 -1.62 12.29
CA VAL A 70 -10.45 -2.48 13.48
C VAL A 70 -11.11 -1.80 14.68
N VAL A 71 -10.80 -0.51 14.89
CA VAL A 71 -11.33 0.26 16.03
C VAL A 71 -12.85 0.41 15.92
N THR A 72 -13.36 0.80 14.75
CA THR A 72 -14.79 1.06 14.55
C THR A 72 -15.61 -0.22 14.62
N ASN A 73 -15.20 -1.29 13.92
CA ASN A 73 -15.94 -2.54 13.93
C ASN A 73 -15.95 -3.20 15.31
N PHE A 74 -14.81 -3.20 16.01
CA PHE A 74 -14.77 -3.76 17.36
C PHE A 74 -15.60 -2.91 18.34
N GLY A 75 -15.60 -1.60 18.17
CA GLY A 75 -16.45 -0.68 18.93
C GLY A 75 -17.94 -0.96 18.72
N ILE A 76 -18.36 -1.14 17.47
CA ILE A 76 -19.75 -1.52 17.13
C ILE A 76 -20.11 -2.85 17.82
N VAL A 77 -19.26 -3.86 17.72
CA VAL A 77 -19.54 -5.18 18.32
C VAL A 77 -19.64 -5.10 19.84
N VAL A 78 -18.71 -4.44 20.52
CA VAL A 78 -18.67 -4.41 21.99
C VAL A 78 -19.76 -3.51 22.58
N PHE A 79 -19.96 -2.32 22.02
CA PHE A 79 -20.88 -1.33 22.60
C PHE A 79 -22.31 -1.43 22.08
N THR A 80 -22.53 -1.95 20.86
CA THR A 80 -23.89 -2.11 20.30
C THR A 80 -24.50 -3.48 20.61
N SER A 81 -23.69 -4.49 20.94
CA SER A 81 -24.23 -5.83 21.27
C SER A 81 -25.03 -5.81 22.56
N GLN A 82 -26.35 -5.97 22.42
CA GLN A 82 -27.27 -6.13 23.56
C GLN A 82 -26.98 -7.42 24.37
N ARG A 83 -26.20 -8.37 23.85
CA ARG A 83 -25.92 -9.65 24.54
C ARG A 83 -25.05 -9.46 25.78
N LEU A 84 -24.14 -8.48 25.79
CA LEU A 84 -23.17 -8.29 26.88
C LEU A 84 -23.82 -7.77 28.18
N PRO A 85 -24.71 -6.75 28.15
CA PRO A 85 -25.44 -6.32 29.35
C PRO A 85 -26.36 -7.40 29.92
N HIS A 86 -26.99 -8.22 29.07
CA HIS A 86 -27.88 -9.30 29.51
C HIS A 86 -27.13 -10.46 30.21
N MET A 87 -25.81 -10.57 30.01
CA MET A 87 -24.94 -11.53 30.72
C MET A 87 -24.40 -10.98 32.05
N GLY A 88 -24.83 -9.79 32.48
CA GLY A 88 -24.38 -9.18 33.74
C GLY A 88 -22.96 -8.62 33.69
N VAL A 89 -22.44 -8.31 32.50
CA VAL A 89 -21.08 -7.75 32.33
C VAL A 89 -21.10 -6.26 32.73
N ASN A 90 -20.24 -5.88 33.69
CA ASN A 90 -20.08 -4.50 34.10
C ASN A 90 -19.52 -3.62 32.96
N PRO A 91 -19.90 -2.32 32.87
CA PRO A 91 -19.36 -1.41 31.85
C PRO A 91 -17.83 -1.35 31.82
N THR A 92 -17.18 -1.44 32.98
CA THR A 92 -15.71 -1.50 33.09
C THR A 92 -15.12 -2.72 32.39
N ASN A 93 -15.77 -3.88 32.52
CA ASN A 93 -15.32 -5.13 31.88
C ASN A 93 -15.51 -5.07 30.37
N MET A 94 -16.50 -4.32 29.86
CA MET A 94 -16.68 -4.10 28.43
C MET A 94 -15.54 -3.29 27.84
N VAL A 95 -15.05 -2.26 28.54
CA VAL A 95 -13.89 -1.46 28.11
C VAL A 95 -12.61 -2.31 28.11
N TRP A 96 -12.39 -3.14 29.13
CA TRP A 96 -11.25 -4.06 29.14
C TRP A 96 -11.33 -5.09 28.01
N ALA A 97 -12.50 -5.67 27.75
CA ALA A 97 -12.73 -6.57 26.63
C ALA A 97 -12.48 -5.87 25.28
N PHE A 98 -12.91 -4.61 25.15
CA PHE A 98 -12.62 -3.77 23.99
C PHE A 98 -11.11 -3.62 23.74
N LEU A 99 -10.34 -3.22 24.77
CA LEU A 99 -8.90 -3.00 24.65
C LEU A 99 -8.12 -4.30 24.37
N ILE A 100 -8.45 -5.38 25.08
CA ILE A 100 -7.77 -6.68 24.91
C ILE A 100 -8.05 -7.25 23.51
N GLY A 101 -9.30 -7.23 23.07
CA GLY A 101 -9.66 -7.75 21.74
C GLY A 101 -9.07 -6.90 20.62
N GLN A 102 -9.03 -5.58 20.77
CA GLN A 102 -8.37 -4.70 19.81
C GLN A 102 -6.86 -4.97 19.71
N TYR A 103 -6.18 -5.12 20.85
CA TYR A 103 -4.75 -5.48 20.88
C TYR A 103 -4.49 -6.84 20.22
N PHE A 104 -5.34 -7.83 20.45
CA PHE A 104 -5.26 -9.13 19.81
C PHE A 104 -5.38 -9.03 18.29
N VAL A 105 -6.36 -8.29 17.76
CA VAL A 105 -6.54 -8.11 16.31
C VAL A 105 -5.36 -7.37 15.68
N PHE A 106 -4.85 -6.31 16.31
CA PHE A 106 -3.67 -5.61 15.78
C PHE A 106 -2.41 -6.46 15.79
N THR A 107 -2.22 -7.26 16.84
CA THR A 107 -1.11 -8.23 16.90
C THR A 107 -1.24 -9.24 15.77
N GLY A 108 -2.45 -9.76 15.52
CA GLY A 108 -2.74 -10.64 14.39
C GLY A 108 -2.43 -9.98 13.04
N MET A 109 -2.89 -8.75 12.80
CA MET A 109 -2.58 -8.03 11.56
C MET A 109 -1.07 -7.87 11.33
N LYS A 110 -0.33 -7.48 12.38
CA LYS A 110 1.13 -7.36 12.30
C LYS A 110 1.83 -8.69 12.09
N PHE A 111 1.32 -9.76 12.72
CA PHE A 111 1.80 -11.11 12.49
C PHE A 111 1.62 -11.53 11.02
N PHE A 112 0.44 -11.30 10.43
CA PHE A 112 0.23 -11.61 9.01
C PHE A 112 1.11 -10.78 8.08
N GLN A 113 1.32 -9.50 8.40
CA GLN A 113 2.27 -8.65 7.66
C GLN A 113 3.71 -9.16 7.76
N TYR A 114 4.08 -9.82 8.85
CA TYR A 114 5.41 -10.41 9.03
C TYR A 114 5.55 -11.78 8.32
N VAL A 115 4.48 -12.58 8.31
CA VAL A 115 4.49 -13.92 7.68
C VAL A 115 4.47 -13.84 6.15
N VAL A 116 3.75 -12.86 5.60
CA VAL A 116 3.67 -12.67 4.15
C VAL A 116 4.88 -11.87 3.69
N GLU A 117 5.86 -12.56 3.10
CA GLU A 117 6.96 -11.92 2.41
C GLU A 117 6.41 -11.03 1.28
N SER A 118 6.81 -9.76 1.26
CA SER A 118 6.29 -8.75 0.31
C SER A 118 6.71 -9.01 -1.14
N VAL A 119 7.74 -9.84 -1.36
CA VAL A 119 8.27 -10.15 -2.68
C VAL A 119 8.24 -11.67 -2.90
N PRO A 120 7.55 -12.16 -3.94
CA PRO A 120 7.55 -13.59 -4.25
C PRO A 120 8.92 -14.04 -4.77
N PHE A 121 9.25 -15.33 -4.54
CA PHE A 121 10.52 -15.94 -4.92
C PHE A 121 10.91 -15.75 -6.40
N GLU A 122 9.94 -15.79 -7.32
CA GLU A 122 10.24 -15.62 -8.75
C GLU A 122 10.82 -14.24 -9.07
N VAL A 123 10.32 -13.20 -8.40
CA VAL A 123 10.77 -11.83 -8.60
C VAL A 123 12.17 -11.63 -8.02
N THR A 124 12.48 -12.24 -6.87
CA THR A 124 13.84 -12.16 -6.32
C THR A 124 14.87 -12.81 -7.25
N VAL A 125 14.52 -13.94 -7.88
CA VAL A 125 15.35 -14.58 -8.90
C VAL A 125 15.49 -13.71 -10.15
N GLN A 126 14.43 -13.04 -10.58
CA GLN A 126 14.48 -12.13 -11.74
C GLN A 126 15.36 -10.91 -11.49
N ILE A 127 15.25 -10.28 -10.31
CA ILE A 127 16.11 -9.15 -9.93
C ILE A 127 17.58 -9.61 -9.88
N LYS A 128 17.85 -10.80 -9.33
CA LYS A 128 19.19 -11.41 -9.35
C LYS A 128 19.76 -11.57 -10.76
N ARG A 129 18.95 -12.04 -11.70
CA ARG A 129 19.36 -12.20 -13.11
C ARG A 129 19.64 -10.86 -13.77
N SER A 130 18.76 -9.88 -13.57
CA SER A 130 18.93 -8.54 -14.13
C SER A 130 20.21 -7.89 -13.62
N ALA A 131 20.47 -7.99 -12.31
CA ALA A 131 21.69 -7.47 -11.69
C ALA A 131 22.95 -8.17 -12.22
N HIS A 132 22.93 -9.50 -12.37
CA HIS A 132 24.07 -10.25 -12.91
C HIS A 132 24.41 -9.82 -14.35
N ILE A 133 23.40 -9.63 -15.20
CA ILE A 133 23.59 -9.16 -16.58
C ILE A 133 24.17 -7.74 -16.60
N THR A 134 23.64 -6.84 -15.76
CA THR A 134 24.18 -5.47 -15.61
C THR A 134 25.64 -5.49 -15.16
N ASP A 135 25.98 -6.33 -14.18
CA ASP A 135 27.33 -6.42 -13.66
C ASP A 135 28.34 -6.91 -14.71
N LYS A 136 27.94 -7.92 -15.51
CA LYS A 136 28.80 -8.47 -16.58
C LYS A 136 28.89 -7.57 -17.81
N LEU A 137 27.78 -6.99 -18.27
CA LEU A 137 27.75 -6.23 -19.52
C LEU A 137 28.07 -4.75 -19.35
N ILE A 138 27.71 -4.14 -18.22
CA ILE A 138 27.89 -2.70 -17.98
C ILE A 138 29.11 -2.47 -17.09
N ARG A 139 29.20 -3.19 -15.97
CA ARG A 139 30.28 -2.98 -14.97
C ARG A 139 31.56 -3.75 -15.30
N LEU A 140 31.49 -4.71 -16.24
CA LEU A 140 32.63 -5.53 -16.71
C LEU A 140 33.41 -6.18 -15.55
N VAL A 141 32.72 -6.59 -14.49
CA VAL A 141 33.36 -7.16 -13.30
C VAL A 141 33.95 -8.55 -13.65
N PRO A 142 35.26 -8.76 -13.42
CA PRO A 142 35.92 -10.04 -13.72
C PRO A 142 35.31 -11.20 -12.92
N ASP A 143 35.32 -12.40 -13.51
CA ASP A 143 34.67 -13.61 -12.97
C ASP A 143 35.27 -14.11 -11.64
N ASP A 144 36.46 -13.61 -11.30
CA ASP A 144 37.33 -14.01 -10.20
C ASP A 144 37.31 -13.04 -9.00
N ALA A 145 36.57 -11.92 -9.10
CA ALA A 145 36.19 -11.13 -7.94
C ALA A 145 35.12 -11.90 -7.16
N GLY A 146 35.50 -12.51 -6.03
CA GLY A 146 34.59 -13.32 -5.20
C GLY A 146 33.24 -12.63 -4.98
N ASP A 147 32.16 -13.41 -5.08
CA ASP A 147 30.76 -12.97 -5.10
C ASP A 147 30.54 -11.68 -4.28
N LEU A 148 30.39 -10.54 -4.96
CA LEU A 148 29.91 -9.32 -4.34
C LEU A 148 28.54 -9.64 -3.75
N ASN A 149 28.41 -9.46 -2.42
CA ASN A 149 27.19 -9.82 -1.71
C ASN A 149 26.01 -9.05 -2.32
N PHE A 150 25.08 -9.81 -2.89
CA PHE A 150 24.02 -9.32 -3.77
C PHE A 150 23.19 -8.18 -3.17
N ASP A 151 22.93 -8.22 -1.87
CA ASP A 151 22.17 -7.17 -1.16
C ASP A 151 22.88 -5.81 -1.20
N TYR A 152 24.21 -5.77 -1.09
CA TYR A 152 24.98 -4.51 -1.10
C TYR A 152 24.99 -3.83 -2.48
N ALA A 153 24.83 -4.61 -3.56
CA ALA A 153 24.82 -4.08 -4.93
C ALA A 153 23.48 -3.43 -5.29
N LEU A 154 22.36 -3.96 -4.76
CA LEU A 154 21.03 -3.39 -4.95
C LEU A 154 20.85 -2.10 -4.14
N ASP A 155 21.29 -2.09 -2.88
CA ASP A 155 21.17 -0.92 -2.00
C ASP A 155 21.93 0.29 -2.57
N MET A 156 23.10 0.08 -3.19
CA MET A 156 23.85 1.15 -3.86
C MET A 156 23.16 1.68 -5.13
N GLU A 157 22.47 0.81 -5.88
CA GLU A 157 21.81 1.19 -7.13
C GLU A 157 20.53 1.98 -6.87
N ASP A 158 19.76 1.59 -5.85
CA ASP A 158 18.61 2.36 -5.37
C ASP A 158 19.05 3.76 -4.90
N ASP A 159 20.15 3.87 -4.13
CA ASP A 159 20.70 5.17 -3.68
C ASP A 159 21.17 6.07 -4.84
N GLU A 160 21.81 5.50 -5.88
CA GLU A 160 22.24 6.26 -7.06
C GLU A 160 21.06 6.71 -7.93
N VAL A 161 20.07 5.84 -8.15
CA VAL A 161 18.85 6.18 -8.88
C VAL A 161 18.06 7.26 -8.13
N GLN A 162 17.95 7.15 -6.80
CA GLN A 162 17.32 8.15 -5.94
C GLN A 162 18.02 9.51 -6.06
N ARG A 163 19.35 9.53 -6.01
CA ARG A 163 20.16 10.76 -6.19
C ARG A 163 20.01 11.36 -7.59
N ARG A 164 19.99 10.51 -8.61
CA ARG A 164 19.84 10.98 -9.99
C ARG A 164 18.45 11.57 -10.20
N ASN A 165 17.41 10.93 -9.68
CA ASN A 165 16.06 11.46 -9.72
C ASN A 165 15.94 12.76 -8.91
N SER A 166 16.48 12.84 -7.69
CA SER A 166 16.46 14.08 -6.90
C SER A 166 17.14 15.25 -7.63
N ASN A 167 18.21 14.99 -8.37
CA ASN A 167 18.90 16.00 -9.16
C ASN A 167 18.10 16.44 -10.39
N VAL A 168 17.31 15.56 -11.00
CA VAL A 168 16.40 15.90 -12.11
C VAL A 168 15.25 16.79 -11.60
N TRP A 169 14.63 16.43 -10.48
CA TRP A 169 13.56 17.24 -9.88
C TRP A 169 14.08 18.62 -9.40
N ALA A 170 15.28 18.67 -8.82
CA ALA A 170 15.91 19.93 -8.42
C ALA A 170 16.30 20.84 -9.61
N ALA A 171 16.62 20.24 -10.77
CA ALA A 171 16.92 20.99 -11.98
C ALA A 171 15.65 21.61 -12.60
N ASP A 172 14.53 20.89 -12.57
CA ASP A 172 13.23 21.38 -13.05
C ASP A 172 12.67 22.51 -12.16
N ASP A 173 12.84 22.43 -10.83
CA ASP A 173 12.41 23.48 -9.90
C ASP A 173 13.18 24.81 -10.12
N GLY A 174 14.48 24.73 -10.42
CA GLY A 174 15.32 25.88 -10.77
C GLY A 174 14.99 26.50 -12.13
N ALA A 175 14.58 25.69 -13.10
CA ALA A 175 14.14 26.15 -14.41
C ALA A 175 12.79 26.90 -14.33
N ILE A 176 11.86 26.42 -13.50
CA ILE A 176 10.55 27.03 -13.30
C ILE A 176 10.66 28.34 -12.49
N THR A 177 11.51 28.40 -11.47
CA THR A 177 11.76 29.65 -10.71
C THR A 177 12.45 30.73 -11.55
N GLY A 178 13.33 30.35 -12.49
CA GLY A 178 13.93 31.27 -13.46
C GLY A 178 12.96 31.81 -14.51
N LEU A 179 11.88 31.08 -14.81
CA LEU A 179 10.85 31.48 -15.77
C LEU A 179 9.75 32.35 -15.14
N LEU A 180 9.57 32.28 -13.82
CA LEU A 180 8.63 33.12 -13.07
C LEU A 180 9.23 34.46 -12.60
N LEU A 181 10.56 34.63 -12.68
CA LEU A 181 11.28 35.86 -12.30
C LEU A 181 11.74 36.70 -13.51
N ARG A 182 11.19 36.44 -14.70
CA ARG A 182 11.35 37.25 -15.93
C ARG A 182 10.02 37.79 -16.39
#